data_AF-A0A367KZ14-F1
#
_entry.id   AF-A0A367KZ14-F1
#
_cell.length_a   1.000
_cell.length_b   1.000
_cell.length_c   1.000
_cell.angle_alpha   90.00
_cell.angle_beta   90.00
_cell.angle_gamma   90.00
#
_symmetry.space_group_name_H-M   'P 1'
#
loop_
_entity.id
_entity.type
_entity.pdbx_description
1 polymer ?
#
loop_
_entity_poly.entity_id
_entity_poly.type
_entity_poly.pdbx_seq_one_letter_code
_entity_poly.pdbx_strand_id
1 'polypeptide(L)'
;MNVLLSTLFGASVTFFTAKDIIKSITPWSDKVIDMCFHPANNDAQGNLRVVYSGLSSTLDRPLCAVVNFFQNCLHDVLGAPILALLLAAFGTAMAIMAIEGSRHGFKKSLLALFPLYGLLANAVGIYAVFSFLWVPMHVFYKRSAFFKKDHWNITQAQVYGTLGAVLLGFGLPSAFFFSPWIKPDTRLEQDVLALWQGAPLFVATLIPVLVRFFQQPSEIDQVRDQAERNRRYIAQGKSALEKSYLILGILNVLVYFGSYWAVAHQGIHLWDSLVLLYRAPDNLPEVSFGDLGQILTTRTVMVDFAVLSLGFISWATFDGGLLYGLLVILGIPLIGPSAAVSFYAYYREDRVQNLTSTNPAFEKAFTPGDSSPRDFSPRDSSPVALDPIDLSPIDLSPIDLSPADISS
;
A
#
# COMPACT_ATOMS: atom_id res chain seq x y z
N MET A 1 18.58 4.94 15.47
CA MET A 1 18.61 3.49 15.19
C MET A 1 17.52 3.05 14.19
N ASN A 2 16.21 3.12 14.50
CA ASN A 2 15.18 2.60 13.57
C ASN A 2 15.20 3.20 12.17
N VAL A 3 15.45 4.51 12.03
CA VAL A 3 15.60 5.15 10.70
C VAL A 3 16.71 4.46 9.90
N LEU A 4 17.90 4.35 10.48
CA LEU A 4 19.04 3.68 9.85
C LEU A 4 18.71 2.22 9.48
N LEU A 5 18.09 1.46 10.39
CA LEU A 5 17.70 0.07 10.13
C LEU A 5 16.69 -0.02 8.98
N SER A 6 15.68 0.85 8.95
CA SER A 6 14.71 0.89 7.86
C SER A 6 15.34 1.28 6.52
N THR A 7 16.29 2.22 6.51
CA THR A 7 17.03 2.62 5.29
C THR A 7 17.89 1.48 4.78
N LEU A 8 18.65 0.80 5.66
CA LEU A 8 19.51 -0.32 5.27
C LEU A 8 18.68 -1.50 4.75
N PHE A 9 17.56 -1.81 5.42
CA PHE A 9 16.64 -2.85 4.95
C PHE A 9 16.07 -2.50 3.57
N GLY A 10 15.50 -1.30 3.43
CA GLY A 10 14.93 -0.82 2.17
C GLY A 10 15.96 -0.80 1.04
N ALA A 11 17.17 -0.32 1.30
CA ALA A 11 18.26 -0.26 0.32
C ALA A 11 18.69 -1.66 -0.13
N SER A 12 18.87 -2.58 0.82
CA SER A 12 19.30 -3.95 0.52
C SER A 12 18.26 -4.68 -0.33
N VAL A 13 17.00 -4.65 0.11
CA VAL A 13 15.87 -5.23 -0.63
C VAL A 13 15.78 -4.61 -2.03
N THR A 14 15.84 -3.28 -2.12
CA THR A 14 15.75 -2.58 -3.40
C THR A 14 16.88 -2.95 -4.35
N PHE A 15 18.11 -3.03 -3.85
CA PHE A 15 19.28 -3.37 -4.66
C PHE A 15 19.19 -4.79 -5.23
N PHE A 16 18.86 -5.78 -4.40
CA PHE A 16 18.76 -7.17 -4.87
C PHE A 16 17.60 -7.34 -5.85
N THR A 17 16.45 -6.73 -5.58
CA THR A 17 15.29 -6.78 -6.47
C THR A 17 15.57 -6.08 -7.80
N ALA A 18 16.14 -4.87 -7.79
CA ALA A 18 16.49 -4.16 -9.01
C ALA A 18 17.49 -4.95 -9.86
N LYS A 19 18.49 -5.57 -9.22
CA LYS A 19 19.46 -6.43 -9.91
C LYS A 19 18.79 -7.64 -10.55
N ASP A 20 17.86 -8.31 -9.86
CA ASP A 20 17.12 -9.46 -10.40
C ASP A 20 16.23 -9.06 -11.58
N ILE A 21 15.43 -7.99 -11.41
CA ILE A 21 14.54 -7.47 -12.45
C ILE A 21 15.32 -7.07 -13.69
N ILE A 22 16.37 -6.26 -13.54
CA ILE A 22 17.20 -5.80 -14.67
C ILE A 22 17.76 -7.01 -15.42
N LYS A 23 18.39 -7.95 -14.70
CA LYS A 23 18.98 -9.14 -15.31
C LYS A 23 17.93 -9.98 -16.05
N SER A 24 16.75 -10.16 -15.45
CA SER A 24 15.67 -10.96 -16.03
C SER A 24 15.11 -10.32 -17.30
N ILE A 25 14.98 -8.99 -17.35
CA ILE A 25 14.26 -8.32 -18.43
C ILE A 25 15.15 -7.91 -19.60
N THR A 26 16.48 -7.78 -19.40
CA THR A 26 17.46 -7.36 -20.43
C THR A 26 17.25 -8.01 -21.80
N PRO A 27 17.05 -9.35 -21.93
CA PRO A 27 16.91 -10.00 -23.24
C PRO A 27 15.76 -9.45 -24.08
N TRP A 28 14.71 -8.94 -23.43
CA TRP A 28 13.54 -8.37 -24.08
C TRP A 28 13.56 -6.83 -24.07
N SER A 29 13.94 -6.20 -22.95
CA SER A 29 13.88 -4.75 -22.79
C SER A 29 14.80 -4.02 -23.76
N ASP A 30 15.98 -4.55 -24.06
CA ASP A 30 16.94 -3.89 -24.96
C ASP A 30 16.34 -3.70 -26.36
N LYS A 31 15.59 -4.71 -26.82
CA LYS A 31 14.90 -4.65 -28.10
C LYS A 31 13.69 -3.72 -28.08
N VAL A 32 12.92 -3.70 -26.98
CA VAL A 32 11.81 -2.74 -26.82
C VAL A 32 12.33 -1.30 -26.79
N ILE A 33 13.40 -1.05 -26.04
CA ILE A 33 14.04 0.26 -25.97
C ILE A 33 14.54 0.65 -27.35
N ASP A 34 15.19 -0.26 -28.09
CA ASP A 34 15.63 0.03 -29.46
C ASP A 34 14.45 0.41 -30.38
N MET A 35 13.36 -0.35 -30.38
CA MET A 35 12.17 -0.04 -31.18
C MET A 35 11.51 1.28 -30.79
N CYS A 36 11.44 1.59 -29.49
CA CYS A 36 10.86 2.84 -29.01
C CYS A 36 11.74 4.06 -29.28
N PHE A 37 13.07 3.94 -29.20
CA PHE A 37 14.00 5.07 -29.35
C PHE A 37 14.49 5.26 -30.80
N HIS A 38 14.44 4.23 -31.63
CA HIS A 38 14.80 4.24 -33.04
C HIS A 38 13.60 3.82 -33.91
N PRO A 39 12.69 4.74 -34.27
CA PRO A 39 11.46 4.43 -35.00
C PRO A 39 11.66 3.71 -36.33
N ALA A 40 12.83 3.85 -36.96
CA ALA A 40 13.19 3.13 -38.18
C ALA A 40 13.23 1.59 -37.99
N ASN A 41 13.39 1.11 -36.76
CA ASN A 41 13.43 -0.30 -36.41
C ASN A 41 12.03 -0.85 -36.05
N ASN A 42 10.98 0.00 -36.07
CA ASN A 42 9.62 -0.36 -35.66
C ASN A 42 8.93 -1.30 -36.68
N ASP A 43 9.21 -1.12 -37.97
CA ASP A 43 8.52 -1.81 -39.07
C ASP A 43 8.78 -3.32 -39.13
N ALA A 44 9.74 -3.84 -38.33
CA ALA A 44 10.16 -5.23 -38.39
C ALA A 44 9.27 -6.22 -37.61
N GLN A 45 8.47 -5.78 -36.62
CA GLN A 45 7.81 -6.72 -35.68
C GLN A 45 6.38 -6.40 -35.20
N GLY A 46 5.74 -5.29 -35.59
CA GLY A 46 4.29 -5.10 -35.33
C GLY A 46 3.83 -3.66 -35.08
N ASN A 47 2.53 -3.50 -34.76
CA ASN A 47 1.79 -2.25 -34.51
C ASN A 47 2.23 -1.51 -33.22
N LEU A 48 3.53 -1.42 -32.97
CA LEU A 48 4.11 -0.70 -31.83
C LEU A 48 3.91 0.81 -32.02
N ARG A 49 3.04 1.39 -31.19
CA ARG A 49 2.81 2.83 -31.17
C ARG A 49 3.95 3.52 -30.41
N VAL A 50 4.58 4.48 -31.07
CA VAL A 50 5.71 5.25 -30.50
C VAL A 50 5.28 6.65 -30.05
N VAL A 51 4.15 7.17 -30.53
CA VAL A 51 3.67 8.54 -30.24
C VAL A 51 2.39 8.48 -29.44
N TYR A 52 2.43 8.95 -28.19
CA TYR A 52 1.28 8.92 -27.27
C TYR A 52 0.69 10.31 -27.08
N SER A 53 1.47 11.21 -26.49
CA SER A 53 1.07 12.58 -26.18
C SER A 53 1.14 13.51 -27.40
N GLY A 54 2.09 13.26 -28.32
CA GLY A 54 2.40 14.18 -29.42
C GLY A 54 3.04 15.50 -28.96
N LEU A 55 3.38 15.64 -27.67
CA LEU A 55 3.98 16.85 -27.12
C LEU A 55 5.49 16.88 -27.33
N SER A 56 6.17 15.76 -27.12
CA SER A 56 7.63 15.65 -27.28
C SER A 56 8.06 14.20 -27.43
N SER A 57 9.03 13.95 -28.32
CA SER A 57 9.68 12.64 -28.46
C SER A 57 10.40 12.22 -27.17
N THR A 58 10.86 13.16 -26.35
CA THR A 58 11.49 12.86 -25.05
C THR A 58 10.51 12.26 -24.05
N LEU A 59 9.22 12.58 -24.15
CA LEU A 59 8.16 12.03 -23.30
C LEU A 59 7.58 10.74 -23.89
N ASP A 60 7.36 10.72 -25.21
CA ASP A 60 6.69 9.61 -25.88
C ASP A 60 7.55 8.34 -25.93
N ARG A 61 8.88 8.45 -25.99
CA ARG A 61 9.79 7.29 -26.02
C ARG A 61 9.79 6.48 -24.71
N PRO A 62 9.95 7.08 -23.51
CA PRO A 62 9.74 6.36 -22.25
C PRO A 62 8.31 5.79 -22.11
N LEU A 63 7.29 6.55 -22.52
CA LEU A 63 5.91 6.07 -22.49
C LEU A 63 5.72 4.84 -23.38
N CYS A 64 6.33 4.80 -24.56
CA CYS A 64 6.34 3.62 -25.42
C CYS A 64 6.86 2.37 -24.68
N ALA A 65 8.01 2.48 -24.00
CA ALA A 65 8.57 1.34 -23.27
C ALA A 65 7.66 0.89 -22.11
N VAL A 66 7.14 1.84 -21.33
CA VAL A 66 6.28 1.56 -20.16
C VAL A 66 4.93 0.98 -20.58
N VAL A 67 4.29 1.53 -21.63
CA VAL A 67 3.02 1.01 -22.15
C VAL A 67 3.20 -0.41 -22.67
N ASN A 68 4.28 -0.69 -23.42
CA ASN A 68 4.55 -2.05 -23.89
C ASN A 68 4.81 -3.02 -22.74
N PHE A 69 5.54 -2.60 -21.70
CA PHE A 69 5.74 -3.41 -20.50
C PHE A 69 4.42 -3.83 -19.87
N PHE A 70 3.52 -2.89 -19.61
CA PHE A 70 2.24 -3.20 -18.97
C PHE A 70 1.26 -3.91 -19.92
N GLN A 71 1.27 -3.61 -21.21
CA GLN A 71 0.45 -4.30 -22.21
C GLN A 71 0.81 -5.80 -22.28
N ASN A 72 2.11 -6.13 -22.36
CA ASN A 72 2.55 -7.53 -22.37
C ASN A 72 2.16 -8.24 -21.06
N CYS A 73 2.30 -7.59 -19.91
CA CYS A 73 1.85 -8.17 -18.65
C CYS A 73 0.32 -8.38 -18.62
N LEU A 74 -0.46 -7.45 -19.18
CA LEU A 74 -1.91 -7.54 -19.22
C LEU A 74 -2.41 -8.64 -20.17
N HIS A 75 -1.62 -9.01 -21.18
CA HIS A 75 -1.98 -10.05 -22.15
C HIS A 75 -1.60 -11.45 -21.67
N ASP A 76 -0.73 -11.55 -20.66
CA ASP A 76 -0.44 -12.80 -20.01
C ASP A 76 -1.56 -13.24 -19.07
N VAL A 77 -1.86 -14.53 -19.09
CA VAL A 77 -2.97 -15.13 -18.33
C VAL A 77 -2.76 -14.99 -16.81
N LEU A 78 -1.51 -15.08 -16.36
CA LEU A 78 -1.13 -14.84 -14.96
C LEU A 78 -0.80 -13.36 -14.70
N GLY A 79 -0.29 -12.67 -15.71
CA GLY A 79 0.14 -11.28 -15.61
C GLY A 79 -1.01 -10.33 -15.29
N ALA A 80 -2.17 -10.46 -15.95
CA ALA A 80 -3.30 -9.58 -15.67
C ALA A 80 -3.78 -9.66 -14.20
N PRO A 81 -4.03 -10.84 -13.61
CA PRO A 81 -4.37 -10.95 -12.18
C PRO A 81 -3.28 -10.42 -11.25
N ILE A 82 -2.00 -10.73 -11.50
CA ILE A 82 -0.90 -10.26 -10.65
C ILE A 82 -0.74 -8.74 -10.75
N LEU A 83 -0.91 -8.17 -11.96
CA LEU A 83 -0.91 -6.73 -12.17
C LEU A 83 -2.07 -6.08 -11.41
N ALA A 84 -3.28 -6.66 -11.44
CA ALA A 84 -4.41 -6.15 -10.66
C ALA A 84 -4.10 -6.11 -9.15
N LEU A 85 -3.46 -7.16 -8.62
CA LEU A 85 -3.00 -7.22 -7.24
C LEU A 85 -1.94 -6.13 -6.93
N LEU A 86 -0.97 -5.95 -7.83
CA LEU A 86 0.05 -4.90 -7.70
C LEU A 86 -0.57 -3.50 -7.71
N LEU A 87 -1.50 -3.24 -8.63
CA LEU A 87 -2.18 -1.94 -8.71
C LEU A 87 -3.01 -1.69 -7.45
N ALA A 88 -3.70 -2.69 -6.92
CA ALA A 88 -4.46 -2.55 -5.67
C ALA A 88 -3.54 -2.29 -4.46
N ALA A 89 -2.39 -2.97 -4.39
CA ALA A 89 -1.34 -2.70 -3.40
C ALA A 89 -0.79 -1.28 -3.52
N PHE A 90 -0.50 -0.83 -4.75
CA PHE A 90 -0.02 0.52 -4.98
C PHE A 90 -1.06 1.59 -4.63
N GLY A 91 -2.33 1.38 -4.97
CA GLY A 91 -3.43 2.26 -4.57
C GLY A 91 -3.53 2.39 -3.05
N THR A 92 -3.33 1.29 -2.32
CA THR A 92 -3.28 1.29 -0.85
C THR A 92 -2.07 2.05 -0.33
N ALA A 93 -0.88 1.80 -0.89
CA ALA A 93 0.34 2.53 -0.55
C ALA A 93 0.16 4.04 -0.79
N MET A 94 -0.40 4.44 -1.93
CA MET A 94 -0.69 5.85 -2.24
C MET A 94 -1.71 6.46 -1.29
N ALA A 95 -2.77 5.74 -0.91
CA ALA A 95 -3.72 6.23 0.08
C ALA A 95 -3.04 6.50 1.43
N ILE A 96 -2.20 5.56 1.90
CA ILE A 96 -1.40 5.72 3.12
C ILE A 96 -0.47 6.93 2.99
N MET A 97 0.32 7.03 1.91
CA MET A 97 1.25 8.14 1.68
C MET A 97 0.52 9.49 1.65
N ALA A 98 -0.60 9.57 0.94
CA ALA A 98 -1.40 10.79 0.80
C ALA A 98 -2.06 11.19 2.12
N ILE A 99 -2.60 10.25 2.89
CA ILE A 99 -3.20 10.50 4.20
C ILE A 99 -2.13 10.99 5.18
N GLU A 100 -1.00 10.29 5.28
CA GLU A 100 0.09 10.67 6.19
C GLU A 100 0.71 12.02 5.82
N GLY A 101 0.93 12.27 4.52
CA GLY A 101 1.41 13.57 4.03
C GLY A 101 0.41 14.72 4.26
N SER A 102 -0.88 14.42 4.38
CA SER A 102 -1.94 15.42 4.57
C SER A 102 -2.16 15.84 6.03
N ARG A 103 -1.57 15.14 7.01
CA ARG A 103 -1.69 15.51 8.42
C ARG A 103 -1.10 16.91 8.64
N HIS A 104 -1.67 17.65 9.59
CA HIS A 104 -1.43 19.10 9.72
C HIS A 104 0.05 19.47 9.81
N GLY A 105 0.89 18.69 10.51
CA GLY A 105 2.32 18.98 10.61
C GLY A 105 3.20 18.44 9.50
N PHE A 106 2.70 17.59 8.62
CA PHE A 106 3.48 17.00 7.54
C PHE A 106 3.28 17.68 6.19
N LYS A 107 2.39 18.67 6.08
CA LYS A 107 2.11 19.38 4.81
C LYS A 107 3.34 20.01 4.13
N LYS A 108 4.37 20.36 4.91
CA LYS A 108 5.63 20.92 4.40
C LYS A 108 6.80 19.92 4.41
N SER A 109 6.54 18.70 4.82
CA SER A 109 7.55 17.65 4.87
C SER A 109 7.67 16.94 3.52
N LEU A 110 8.74 16.17 3.35
CA LEU A 110 8.89 15.34 2.16
C LEU A 110 7.77 14.26 2.06
N LEU A 111 7.11 13.88 3.17
CA LEU A 111 5.98 12.95 3.13
C LEU A 111 4.78 13.46 2.33
N ALA A 112 4.61 14.79 2.22
CA ALA A 112 3.55 15.39 1.41
C ALA A 112 3.80 15.26 -0.10
N LEU A 113 5.01 14.88 -0.53
CA LEU A 113 5.38 14.70 -1.94
C LEU A 113 4.95 13.35 -2.52
N PHE A 114 3.85 12.77 -2.02
CA PHE A 114 3.31 11.51 -2.52
C PHE A 114 3.07 11.44 -4.05
N PRO A 115 2.71 12.54 -4.78
CA PRO A 115 2.54 12.46 -6.23
C PRO A 115 3.87 12.22 -6.94
N LEU A 116 4.95 12.80 -6.42
CA LEU A 116 6.31 12.58 -6.93
C LEU A 116 6.75 11.14 -6.65
N TYR A 117 6.44 10.60 -5.47
CA TYR A 117 6.68 9.18 -5.17
C TYR A 117 5.92 8.27 -6.11
N GLY A 118 4.66 8.59 -6.42
CA GLY A 118 3.88 7.80 -7.37
C GLY A 118 4.45 7.83 -8.79
N LEU A 119 4.90 9.00 -9.27
CA LEU A 119 5.56 9.10 -10.58
C LEU A 119 6.90 8.36 -10.61
N LEU A 120 7.68 8.45 -9.54
CA LEU A 120 8.94 7.72 -9.41
C LEU A 120 8.70 6.21 -9.38
N ALA A 121 7.61 5.74 -8.76
CA ALA A 121 7.24 4.34 -8.71
C ALA A 121 6.99 3.75 -10.12
N ASN A 122 6.44 4.53 -11.04
CA ASN A 122 6.29 4.13 -12.45
C ASN A 122 7.63 3.96 -13.19
N ALA A 123 8.70 4.62 -12.71
CA ALA A 123 10.02 4.59 -13.34
C ALA A 123 10.96 3.52 -12.76
N VAL A 124 10.95 3.33 -11.43
CA VAL A 124 11.91 2.44 -10.74
C VAL A 124 11.26 1.26 -10.01
N GLY A 125 9.93 1.15 -10.06
CA GLY A 125 9.16 0.14 -9.35
C GLY A 125 8.57 0.66 -8.03
N ILE A 126 7.41 0.12 -7.67
CA ILE A 126 6.66 0.56 -6.48
C ILE A 126 7.38 0.13 -5.21
N TYR A 127 7.92 -1.09 -5.20
CA TYR A 127 8.69 -1.63 -4.09
C TYR A 127 9.85 -0.72 -3.67
N ALA A 128 10.57 -0.14 -4.63
CA ALA A 128 11.75 0.68 -4.39
C ALA A 128 11.36 1.98 -3.71
N VAL A 129 10.35 2.68 -4.26
CA VAL A 129 9.90 3.94 -3.69
C VAL A 129 9.31 3.74 -2.30
N PHE A 130 8.45 2.74 -2.12
CA PHE A 130 7.79 2.54 -0.84
C PHE A 130 8.79 2.07 0.23
N SER A 131 9.57 1.03 -0.04
CA SER A 131 10.43 0.39 0.96
C SER A 131 11.71 1.16 1.26
N PHE A 132 12.35 1.76 0.24
CA PHE A 132 13.63 2.45 0.42
C PHE A 132 13.47 3.95 0.68
N LEU A 133 12.52 4.63 0.00
CA LEU A 133 12.38 6.08 0.16
C LEU A 133 11.35 6.43 1.22
N TRP A 134 10.11 5.93 1.09
CA TRP A 134 9.00 6.42 1.89
C TRP A 134 9.01 5.88 3.33
N VAL A 135 9.20 4.56 3.55
CA VAL A 135 9.19 3.97 4.90
C VAL A 135 10.24 4.60 5.82
N PRO A 136 11.52 4.74 5.43
CA PRO A 136 12.52 5.34 6.32
C PRO A 136 12.24 6.81 6.61
N MET A 137 11.72 7.52 5.62
CA MET A 137 11.31 8.91 5.77
C MET A 137 10.13 9.06 6.74
N HIS A 138 9.14 8.18 6.64
CA HIS A 138 8.02 8.12 7.57
C HIS A 138 8.50 7.87 9.01
N VAL A 139 9.42 6.91 9.21
CA VAL A 139 10.01 6.62 10.54
C VAL A 139 10.80 7.84 11.06
N PHE A 140 11.51 8.55 10.18
CA PHE A 140 12.26 9.76 10.55
C PHE A 140 11.33 10.88 11.04
N TYR A 141 10.31 11.22 10.25
CA TYR A 141 9.37 12.28 10.60
C TYR A 141 8.53 11.93 11.82
N LYS A 142 8.18 10.65 12.01
CA LYS A 142 7.44 10.20 13.19
C LYS A 142 8.22 10.41 14.49
N ARG A 143 9.54 10.23 14.45
CA ARG A 143 10.41 10.28 15.65
C ARG A 143 11.07 11.63 15.88
N SER A 144 11.12 12.50 14.88
CA SER A 144 11.76 13.78 15.02
C SER A 144 10.97 14.65 16.01
N ALA A 145 11.63 15.01 17.12
CA ALA A 145 11.07 15.87 18.18
C ALA A 145 10.64 17.25 17.68
N PHE A 146 11.07 17.63 16.48
CA PHE A 146 10.60 18.83 15.78
C PHE A 146 9.08 18.82 15.56
N PHE A 147 8.49 17.64 15.40
CA PHE A 147 7.05 17.49 15.20
C PHE A 147 6.37 17.17 16.54
N LYS A 148 5.89 18.24 17.22
CA LYS A 148 4.98 18.18 18.39
C LYS A 148 3.76 17.27 18.15
N LYS A 149 3.13 16.75 19.22
CA LYS A 149 1.97 15.84 19.16
C LYS A 149 0.77 16.37 18.33
N ASP A 150 0.55 17.69 18.32
CA ASP A 150 -0.58 18.32 17.59
C ASP A 150 -0.51 18.16 16.06
N HIS A 151 0.64 17.74 15.54
CA HIS A 151 0.89 17.58 14.11
C HIS A 151 0.23 16.36 13.47
N TRP A 152 -0.26 15.41 14.27
CA TRP A 152 -0.87 14.16 13.79
C TRP A 152 -2.36 14.28 13.46
N ASN A 153 -2.95 15.46 13.66
CA ASN A 153 -4.37 15.70 13.42
C ASN A 153 -4.66 15.78 11.92
N ILE A 154 -5.78 15.18 11.53
CA ILE A 154 -6.35 15.25 10.18
C ILE A 154 -7.85 15.48 10.27
N THR A 155 -8.42 16.27 9.37
CA THR A 155 -9.85 16.58 9.36
C THR A 155 -10.63 15.51 8.61
N GLN A 156 -11.90 15.29 8.96
CA GLN A 156 -12.78 14.35 8.25
C GLN A 156 -12.81 14.63 6.73
N ALA A 157 -12.97 15.89 6.34
CA ALA A 157 -13.03 16.28 4.93
C ALA A 157 -11.73 15.95 4.19
N GLN A 158 -10.57 16.11 4.85
CA GLN A 158 -9.28 15.73 4.28
C GLN A 158 -9.20 14.22 4.05
N VAL A 159 -9.65 13.42 5.02
CA VAL A 159 -9.61 11.95 4.92
C VAL A 159 -10.49 11.44 3.78
N TYR A 160 -11.77 11.83 3.75
CA TYR A 160 -12.69 11.39 2.70
C TYR A 160 -12.36 12.00 1.34
N GLY A 161 -11.86 13.24 1.29
CA GLY A 161 -11.36 13.85 0.07
C GLY A 161 -10.18 13.08 -0.51
N THR A 162 -9.23 12.67 0.34
CA THR A 162 -8.10 11.82 -0.08
C THR A 162 -8.55 10.44 -0.53
N LEU A 163 -9.41 9.76 0.24
CA LEU A 163 -9.94 8.44 -0.15
C LEU A 163 -10.68 8.52 -1.49
N GLY A 164 -11.59 9.49 -1.64
CA GLY A 164 -12.34 9.71 -2.87
C GLY A 164 -11.42 10.00 -4.05
N ALA A 165 -10.36 10.79 -3.85
CA ALA A 165 -9.39 11.09 -4.90
C ALA A 165 -8.60 9.86 -5.34
N VAL A 166 -8.21 8.98 -4.41
CA VAL A 166 -7.55 7.72 -4.74
C VAL A 166 -8.51 6.78 -5.47
N LEU A 167 -9.75 6.64 -5.00
CA LEU A 167 -10.74 5.77 -5.66
C LEU A 167 -11.09 6.25 -7.07
N LEU A 168 -11.29 7.57 -7.27
CA LEU A 168 -11.67 8.12 -8.58
C LEU A 168 -10.48 8.33 -9.51
N GLY A 169 -9.36 8.86 -8.99
CA GLY A 169 -8.19 9.21 -9.80
C GLY A 169 -7.26 8.04 -10.08
N PHE A 170 -7.35 6.96 -9.31
CA PHE A 170 -6.49 5.78 -9.48
C PHE A 170 -7.28 4.47 -9.54
N GLY A 171 -8.21 4.24 -8.59
CA GLY A 171 -8.98 3.00 -8.51
C GLY A 171 -9.86 2.76 -9.75
N LEU A 172 -10.66 3.75 -10.15
CA LEU A 172 -11.57 3.64 -11.29
C LEU A 172 -10.84 3.45 -12.62
N PRO A 173 -9.80 4.25 -12.97
CA PRO A 173 -8.96 3.97 -14.13
C PRO A 173 -8.35 2.56 -14.10
N SER A 174 -7.92 2.09 -12.92
CA SER A 174 -7.37 0.75 -12.78
C SER A 174 -8.43 -0.33 -13.03
N ALA A 175 -9.64 -0.18 -12.50
CA ALA A 175 -10.74 -1.10 -12.76
C ALA A 175 -11.19 -1.08 -14.24
N PHE A 176 -11.11 0.08 -14.89
CA PHE A 176 -11.41 0.23 -16.30
C PHE A 176 -10.44 -0.57 -17.18
N PHE A 177 -9.16 -0.72 -16.78
CA PHE A 177 -8.20 -1.59 -17.48
C PHE A 177 -8.64 -3.02 -17.63
N PHE A 178 -9.15 -3.60 -16.54
CA PHE A 178 -9.58 -4.99 -16.50
C PHE A 178 -11.02 -5.17 -16.97
N SER A 179 -11.65 -4.10 -17.48
CA SER A 179 -13.02 -4.17 -17.97
C SER A 179 -13.08 -4.82 -19.37
N PRO A 180 -14.15 -5.58 -19.69
CA PRO A 180 -14.35 -6.13 -21.04
C PRO A 180 -14.48 -5.08 -22.15
N TRP A 181 -14.60 -3.79 -21.79
CA TRP A 181 -14.70 -2.70 -22.75
C TRP A 181 -13.37 -2.34 -23.40
N ILE A 182 -12.26 -2.63 -22.73
CA ILE A 182 -10.93 -2.47 -23.32
C ILE A 182 -10.56 -3.78 -23.99
N LYS A 183 -10.57 -3.77 -25.32
CA LYS A 183 -10.14 -4.93 -26.10
C LYS A 183 -8.60 -4.97 -26.17
N PRO A 184 -7.99 -6.15 -26.06
CA PRO A 184 -6.55 -6.32 -26.25
C PRO A 184 -6.08 -5.80 -27.62
N ASP A 185 -4.85 -5.30 -27.67
CA ASP A 185 -4.15 -4.77 -28.85
C ASP A 185 -4.84 -3.58 -29.52
N THR A 186 -5.71 -2.88 -28.80
CA THR A 186 -6.38 -1.70 -29.32
C THR A 186 -5.64 -0.41 -28.97
N ARG A 187 -5.81 0.60 -29.83
CA ARG A 187 -5.34 1.96 -29.54
C ARG A 187 -5.89 2.49 -28.20
N LEU A 188 -7.12 2.11 -27.86
CA LEU A 188 -7.75 2.51 -26.60
C LEU A 188 -7.00 1.94 -25.39
N GLU A 189 -6.63 0.66 -25.41
CA GLU A 189 -5.84 0.03 -24.35
C GLU A 189 -4.54 0.81 -24.09
N GLN A 190 -3.80 1.09 -25.17
CA GLN A 190 -2.55 1.84 -25.14
C GLN A 190 -2.73 3.29 -24.64
N ASP A 191 -3.79 3.98 -25.07
CA ASP A 191 -4.11 5.34 -24.61
C ASP A 191 -4.44 5.36 -23.11
N VAL A 192 -5.21 4.39 -22.62
CA VAL A 192 -5.53 4.30 -21.19
C VAL A 192 -4.26 3.95 -20.39
N LEU A 193 -3.40 3.05 -20.88
CA LEU A 193 -2.12 2.69 -20.23
C LEU A 193 -1.19 3.88 -20.11
N ALA A 194 -1.09 4.68 -21.17
CA ALA A 194 -0.29 5.91 -21.17
C ALA A 194 -0.87 6.97 -20.20
N LEU A 195 -2.19 7.17 -20.23
CA LEU A 195 -2.86 8.13 -19.35
C LEU A 195 -2.70 7.75 -17.87
N TRP A 196 -2.78 6.46 -17.54
CA TRP A 196 -2.65 5.97 -16.18
C TRP A 196 -1.26 6.19 -15.58
N GLN A 197 -0.20 6.29 -16.40
CA GLN A 197 1.13 6.68 -15.88
C GLN A 197 1.11 8.06 -15.19
N GLY A 198 0.13 8.91 -15.50
CA GLY A 198 -0.13 10.18 -14.84
C GLY A 198 -1.07 10.12 -13.63
N ALA A 199 -1.61 8.96 -13.28
CA ALA A 199 -2.60 8.78 -12.19
C ALA A 199 -2.21 9.44 -10.86
N PRO A 200 -0.95 9.36 -10.38
CA PRO A 200 -0.56 10.05 -9.14
C PRO A 200 -0.77 11.57 -9.16
N LEU A 201 -0.59 12.21 -10.32
CA LEU A 201 -0.85 13.65 -10.50
C LEU A 201 -2.36 13.95 -10.51
N PHE A 202 -3.16 13.10 -11.14
CA PHE A 202 -4.62 13.22 -11.12
C PHE A 202 -5.18 13.08 -9.71
N VAL A 203 -4.69 12.11 -8.93
CA VAL A 203 -5.06 11.99 -7.50
C VAL A 203 -4.73 13.28 -6.75
N ALA A 204 -3.52 13.80 -6.89
CA ALA A 204 -3.09 15.03 -6.21
C ALA A 204 -3.97 16.25 -6.50
N THR A 205 -4.39 16.40 -7.76
CA THR A 205 -5.26 17.50 -8.21
C THR A 205 -6.72 17.31 -7.78
N LEU A 206 -7.19 16.06 -7.67
CA LEU A 206 -8.54 15.74 -7.20
C LEU A 206 -8.72 15.94 -5.70
N ILE A 207 -7.68 15.72 -4.88
CA ILE A 207 -7.75 15.89 -3.41
C ILE A 207 -8.36 17.24 -3.02
N PRO A 208 -7.82 18.41 -3.39
CA PRO A 208 -8.38 19.69 -2.94
C PRO A 208 -9.82 19.92 -3.42
N VAL A 209 -10.20 19.39 -4.59
CA VAL A 209 -11.58 19.48 -5.11
C VAL A 209 -12.53 18.67 -4.23
N LEU A 210 -12.18 17.42 -3.93
CA LEU A 210 -13.01 16.54 -3.10
C LEU A 210 -13.00 16.95 -1.63
N VAL A 211 -11.88 17.49 -1.12
CA VAL A 211 -11.83 18.06 0.23
C VAL A 211 -12.84 19.20 0.36
N ARG A 212 -12.94 20.10 -0.63
CA ARG A 212 -13.97 21.14 -0.64
C ARG A 212 -15.38 20.57 -0.72
N PHE A 213 -15.58 19.51 -1.50
CA PHE A 213 -16.87 18.83 -1.60
C PHE A 213 -17.32 18.20 -0.27
N PHE A 214 -16.40 17.59 0.48
CA PHE A 214 -16.67 16.99 1.78
C PHE A 214 -16.60 17.97 2.97
N GLN A 215 -16.26 19.24 2.74
CA GLN A 215 -16.36 20.30 3.74
C GLN A 215 -17.83 20.68 3.91
N GLN A 216 -18.48 20.05 4.89
CA GLN A 216 -19.83 20.42 5.33
C GLN A 216 -19.75 21.16 6.66
N PRO A 217 -20.64 22.16 6.90
CA PRO A 217 -20.73 22.81 8.20
C PRO A 217 -21.04 21.74 9.26
N SER A 218 -20.19 21.68 10.29
CA SER A 218 -20.31 20.67 11.35
C SER A 218 -21.02 21.29 12.56
N GLU A 219 -21.86 20.51 13.24
CA GLU A 219 -22.42 20.92 14.55
C GLU A 219 -21.30 21.24 15.56
N ILE A 220 -20.10 20.69 15.36
CA ILE A 220 -18.91 20.96 16.17
C ILE A 220 -18.53 22.45 16.11
N ASP A 221 -18.80 23.17 15.02
CA ASP A 221 -18.50 24.60 14.90
C ASP A 221 -19.29 25.46 15.88
N GLN A 222 -20.44 24.98 16.36
CA GLN A 222 -21.28 25.68 17.33
C GLN A 222 -20.78 25.55 18.77
N VAL A 223 -19.82 24.66 19.03
CA VAL A 223 -19.25 24.44 20.37
C VAL A 223 -18.40 25.64 20.78
N ARG A 224 -18.87 26.39 21.80
CA ARG A 224 -18.21 27.60 22.30
C ARG A 224 -16.79 27.34 22.81
N ASP A 225 -16.59 26.26 23.56
CA ASP A 225 -15.26 25.90 24.08
C ASP A 225 -14.35 25.37 22.96
N GLN A 226 -13.21 26.05 22.76
CA GLN A 226 -12.23 25.70 21.73
C GLN A 226 -11.56 24.35 22.02
N ALA A 227 -11.32 24.01 23.29
CA ALA A 227 -10.65 22.77 23.66
C ALA A 227 -11.54 21.56 23.34
N GLU A 228 -12.80 21.61 23.76
CA GLU A 228 -13.80 20.60 23.41
C GLU A 228 -14.03 20.49 21.90
N ARG A 229 -14.10 21.64 21.19
CA ARG A 229 -14.22 21.67 19.73
C ARG A 229 -13.07 20.93 19.04
N ASN A 230 -11.83 21.21 19.44
CA ASN A 230 -10.65 20.54 18.90
C ASN A 230 -10.67 19.03 19.17
N ARG A 231 -11.08 18.60 20.36
CA ARG A 231 -11.22 17.17 20.69
C ARG A 231 -12.23 16.46 19.81
N ARG A 232 -13.39 17.07 19.59
CA ARG A 232 -14.42 16.53 18.70
C ARG A 232 -13.93 16.42 17.27
N TYR A 233 -13.19 17.42 16.79
CA TYR A 233 -12.58 17.35 15.45
C TYR A 233 -11.57 16.22 15.30
N ILE A 234 -10.73 16.00 16.31
CA ILE A 234 -9.78 14.88 16.32
C ILE A 234 -10.54 13.55 16.29
N ALA A 235 -11.54 13.37 17.17
CA ALA A 235 -12.35 12.16 17.22
C ALA A 235 -13.09 11.89 15.89
N GLN A 236 -13.61 12.93 15.25
CA GLN A 236 -14.26 12.82 13.94
C GLN A 236 -13.27 12.43 12.84
N GLY A 237 -12.06 13.02 12.85
CA GLY A 237 -10.97 12.65 11.96
C GLY A 237 -10.52 11.19 12.13
N LYS A 238 -10.44 10.71 13.38
CA LYS A 238 -10.20 9.30 13.72
C LYS A 238 -11.19 8.36 13.06
N SER A 239 -12.48 8.61 13.31
CA SER A 239 -13.55 7.75 12.81
C SER A 239 -13.56 7.71 11.28
N ALA A 240 -13.27 8.85 10.62
CA ALA A 240 -13.14 8.91 9.17
C ALA A 240 -11.95 8.09 8.65
N LEU A 241 -10.80 8.12 9.34
CA LEU A 241 -9.61 7.33 8.97
C LEU A 241 -9.89 5.84 9.09
N GLU A 242 -10.43 5.42 10.23
CA GLU A 242 -10.83 4.04 10.48
C GLU A 242 -11.76 3.53 9.37
N LYS A 243 -12.83 4.27 9.07
CA LYS A 243 -13.74 3.91 7.96
C LYS A 243 -13.03 3.84 6.61
N SER A 244 -12.12 4.76 6.34
CA SER A 244 -11.39 4.79 5.06
C SER A 244 -10.45 3.60 4.90
N TYR A 245 -9.68 3.24 5.93
CA TYR A 245 -8.84 2.06 5.91
C TYR A 245 -9.63 0.76 5.88
N LEU A 246 -10.79 0.71 6.55
CA LEU A 246 -11.71 -0.43 6.46
C LEU A 246 -12.25 -0.61 5.03
N ILE A 247 -12.69 0.47 4.38
CA ILE A 247 -13.15 0.45 2.98
C ILE A 247 -12.03 -0.03 2.05
N LEU A 248 -10.81 0.53 2.19
CA LEU A 248 -9.65 0.07 1.42
C LEU A 248 -9.36 -1.41 1.67
N GLY A 249 -9.40 -1.86 2.92
CA GLY A 249 -9.21 -3.26 3.27
C GLY A 249 -10.21 -4.18 2.56
N ILE A 250 -11.51 -3.87 2.64
CA ILE A 250 -12.57 -4.64 2.00
C ILE A 250 -12.41 -4.66 0.47
N LEU A 251 -12.15 -3.51 -0.16
CA LEU A 251 -11.94 -3.45 -1.61
C LEU A 251 -10.75 -4.31 -2.05
N ASN A 252 -9.64 -4.27 -1.30
CA ASN A 252 -8.47 -5.11 -1.60
C ASN A 252 -8.72 -6.60 -1.37
N VAL A 253 -9.54 -6.98 -0.39
CA VAL A 253 -9.99 -8.37 -0.22
C VAL A 253 -10.76 -8.83 -1.44
N LEU A 254 -11.67 -8.00 -1.96
CA LEU A 254 -12.43 -8.31 -3.18
C LEU A 254 -11.54 -8.45 -4.41
N VAL A 255 -10.55 -7.57 -4.60
CA VAL A 255 -9.57 -7.70 -5.69
C VAL A 255 -8.71 -8.95 -5.51
N TYR A 256 -8.30 -9.26 -4.29
CA TYR A 256 -7.48 -10.43 -3.98
C TYR A 256 -8.19 -11.74 -4.33
N PHE A 257 -9.37 -11.96 -3.75
CA PHE A 257 -10.15 -13.17 -4.03
C PHE A 257 -10.72 -13.19 -5.45
N GLY A 258 -11.06 -12.03 -6.03
CA GLY A 258 -11.50 -11.93 -7.42
C GLY A 258 -10.41 -12.35 -8.40
N SER A 259 -9.16 -11.93 -8.15
CA SER A 259 -8.00 -12.35 -8.96
C SER A 259 -7.71 -13.84 -8.82
N TYR A 260 -7.78 -14.37 -7.58
CA TYR A 260 -7.64 -15.81 -7.34
C TYR A 260 -8.73 -16.62 -8.06
N TRP A 261 -9.98 -16.18 -7.94
CA TRP A 261 -11.14 -16.81 -8.59
C TRP A 261 -11.02 -16.79 -10.11
N ALA A 262 -10.55 -15.68 -10.70
CA ALA A 262 -10.32 -15.56 -12.13
C ALA A 262 -9.29 -16.57 -12.65
N VAL A 263 -8.16 -16.74 -11.95
CA VAL A 263 -7.13 -17.75 -12.28
C VAL A 263 -7.66 -19.17 -12.09
N ALA A 264 -8.38 -19.43 -10.99
CA ALA A 264 -8.95 -20.75 -10.70
C ALA A 264 -9.96 -21.19 -11.77
N HIS A 265 -10.77 -20.26 -12.29
CA HIS A 265 -11.72 -20.56 -13.38
C HIS A 265 -11.06 -20.97 -14.69
N GLN A 266 -9.81 -20.59 -14.91
CA GLN A 266 -9.04 -20.99 -16.08
C GLN A 266 -8.37 -22.37 -15.88
N GLY A 267 -8.57 -23.01 -14.73
CA GLY A 267 -7.97 -24.32 -14.41
C GLY A 267 -6.49 -24.24 -14.04
N ILE A 268 -5.99 -23.04 -13.71
CA ILE A 268 -4.57 -22.82 -13.43
C ILE A 268 -4.30 -22.98 -11.93
N HIS A 269 -3.38 -23.88 -11.59
CA HIS A 269 -2.88 -24.04 -10.24
C HIS A 269 -1.91 -22.91 -9.89
N LEU A 270 -2.43 -21.85 -9.25
CA LEU A 270 -1.69 -20.62 -8.96
C LEU A 270 -0.31 -20.86 -8.35
N TRP A 271 -0.18 -21.74 -7.36
CA TRP A 271 1.10 -21.98 -6.68
C TRP A 271 2.15 -22.60 -7.60
N ASP A 272 1.78 -23.61 -8.38
CA ASP A 272 2.69 -24.26 -9.33
C ASP A 272 3.13 -23.27 -10.41
N SER A 273 2.19 -22.47 -10.90
CA SER A 273 2.43 -21.42 -11.88
C SER A 273 3.38 -20.33 -11.35
N LEU A 274 3.20 -19.86 -10.12
CA LEU A 274 4.08 -18.87 -9.50
C LEU A 274 5.50 -19.42 -9.29
N VAL A 275 5.61 -20.68 -8.84
CA VAL A 275 6.92 -21.34 -8.66
C VAL A 275 7.62 -21.54 -10.01
N LEU A 276 6.87 -21.94 -11.04
CA LEU A 276 7.40 -22.13 -12.39
C LEU A 276 7.85 -20.78 -12.99
N LEU A 277 7.04 -19.73 -12.84
CA LEU A 277 7.36 -18.38 -13.30
C LEU A 277 8.61 -17.82 -12.59
N TYR A 278 8.73 -18.05 -11.28
CA TYR A 278 9.91 -17.62 -10.51
C TYR A 278 11.19 -18.37 -10.91
N ARG A 279 11.06 -19.65 -11.29
CA ARG A 279 12.18 -20.50 -11.71
C ARG A 279 12.44 -20.49 -13.22
N ALA A 280 11.68 -19.72 -13.99
CA ALA A 280 11.84 -19.65 -15.43
C ALA A 280 13.29 -19.21 -15.76
N PRO A 281 14.01 -19.94 -16.63
CA PRO A 281 15.36 -19.56 -17.01
C PRO A 281 15.35 -18.21 -17.74
N ASP A 282 16.40 -17.42 -17.56
CA ASP A 282 16.51 -16.09 -18.18
C ASP A 282 16.52 -16.16 -19.73
N ASN A 283 16.90 -17.31 -20.31
CA ASN A 283 16.91 -17.56 -21.74
C ASN A 283 16.03 -18.78 -22.08
N LEU A 284 14.82 -18.53 -22.59
CA LEU A 284 13.96 -19.57 -23.13
C LEU A 284 14.25 -19.72 -24.65
N PRO A 285 14.82 -20.86 -25.10
CA PRO A 285 15.01 -21.08 -26.52
C PRO A 285 13.66 -21.20 -27.24
N GLU A 286 13.56 -20.65 -28.45
CA GLU A 286 12.42 -20.80 -29.38
C GLU A 286 11.08 -20.14 -28.99
N VAL A 287 11.07 -19.20 -28.04
CA VAL A 287 9.86 -18.45 -27.68
C VAL A 287 9.70 -17.22 -28.57
N SER A 288 8.46 -16.90 -28.97
CA SER A 288 8.18 -15.68 -29.74
C SER A 288 8.52 -14.43 -28.94
N PHE A 289 8.83 -13.31 -29.60
CA PHE A 289 9.19 -12.08 -28.89
C PHE A 289 8.07 -11.54 -27.99
N GLY A 290 6.81 -11.72 -28.40
CA GLY A 290 5.64 -11.34 -27.61
C GLY A 290 5.48 -12.22 -26.37
N ASP A 291 5.54 -13.54 -26.53
CA ASP A 291 5.40 -14.49 -25.41
C ASP A 291 6.56 -14.33 -24.41
N LEU A 292 7.78 -14.04 -24.89
CA LEU A 292 8.91 -13.73 -24.03
C LEU A 292 8.63 -12.45 -23.22
N GLY A 293 8.07 -11.43 -23.85
CA GLY A 293 7.64 -10.19 -23.18
C GLY A 293 6.60 -10.45 -22.09
N GLN A 294 5.56 -11.23 -22.41
CA GLN A 294 4.52 -11.64 -21.46
C GLN A 294 5.14 -12.30 -20.22
N ILE A 295 5.97 -13.34 -20.39
CA ILE A 295 6.59 -14.07 -19.28
C ILE A 295 7.48 -13.16 -18.42
N LEU A 296 8.36 -12.37 -19.05
CA LEU A 296 9.34 -11.54 -18.32
C LEU A 296 8.69 -10.35 -17.60
N THR A 297 7.67 -9.74 -18.21
CA THR A 297 6.93 -8.63 -17.58
C THR A 297 6.05 -9.14 -16.43
N THR A 298 5.38 -10.28 -16.58
CA THR A 298 4.65 -10.96 -15.49
C THR A 298 5.58 -11.30 -14.33
N ARG A 299 6.76 -11.90 -14.59
CA ARG A 299 7.75 -12.18 -13.54
C ARG A 299 8.16 -10.90 -12.82
N THR A 300 8.43 -9.83 -13.55
CA THR A 300 8.83 -8.53 -12.98
C THR A 300 7.75 -7.96 -12.07
N VAL A 301 6.49 -7.95 -12.51
CA VAL A 301 5.33 -7.47 -11.74
C VAL A 301 5.09 -8.33 -10.50
N MET A 302 5.25 -9.65 -10.61
CA MET A 302 5.17 -10.58 -9.47
C MET A 302 6.24 -10.28 -8.41
N VAL A 303 7.48 -10.06 -8.85
CA VAL A 303 8.60 -9.72 -7.96
C VAL A 303 8.36 -8.36 -7.29
N ASP A 304 7.92 -7.33 -8.03
CA ASP A 304 7.56 -6.02 -7.45
C ASP A 304 6.47 -6.19 -6.38
N PHE A 305 5.40 -6.94 -6.68
CA PHE A 305 4.32 -7.20 -5.72
C PHE A 305 4.78 -7.92 -4.45
N ALA A 306 5.60 -8.95 -4.58
CA ALA A 306 6.15 -9.68 -3.44
C ALA A 306 7.03 -8.78 -2.56
N VAL A 307 7.85 -7.93 -3.18
CA VAL A 307 8.78 -7.05 -2.46
C VAL A 307 8.05 -5.86 -1.85
N LEU A 308 7.02 -5.33 -2.51
CA LEU A 308 6.12 -4.34 -1.94
C LEU A 308 5.41 -4.89 -0.69
N SER A 309 5.05 -6.17 -0.70
CA SER A 309 4.48 -6.85 0.48
C SER A 309 5.46 -6.88 1.65
N LEU A 310 6.76 -7.10 1.39
CA LEU A 310 7.83 -6.94 2.40
C LEU A 310 7.95 -5.49 2.88
N GLY A 311 7.72 -4.52 1.98
CA GLY A 311 7.63 -3.10 2.32
C GLY A 311 6.51 -2.80 3.33
N PHE A 312 5.33 -3.40 3.17
CA PHE A 312 4.23 -3.27 4.14
C PHE A 312 4.56 -3.90 5.50
N ILE A 313 5.18 -5.08 5.51
CA ILE A 313 5.65 -5.73 6.75
C ILE A 313 6.67 -4.84 7.45
N SER A 314 7.63 -4.30 6.70
CA SER A 314 8.66 -3.39 7.21
C SER A 314 8.04 -2.13 7.81
N TRP A 315 7.09 -1.51 7.11
CA TRP A 315 6.37 -0.34 7.61
C TRP A 315 5.67 -0.64 8.95
N ALA A 316 4.89 -1.72 9.03
CA ALA A 316 4.20 -2.11 10.26
C ALA A 316 5.17 -2.43 11.41
N THR A 317 6.30 -3.08 11.10
CA THR A 317 7.35 -3.43 12.06
C THR A 317 8.01 -2.19 12.64
N PHE A 318 8.43 -1.24 11.80
CA PHE A 318 9.11 -0.03 12.26
C PHE A 318 8.17 1.00 12.88
N ASP A 319 6.90 1.02 12.45
CA ASP A 319 5.89 1.94 12.96
C ASP A 319 5.29 1.49 14.31
N GLY A 320 4.82 0.25 14.37
CA GLY A 320 4.10 -0.29 15.52
C GLY A 320 4.93 -1.23 16.41
N GLY A 321 5.98 -1.84 15.86
CA GLY A 321 6.79 -2.88 16.52
C GLY A 321 6.64 -4.27 15.87
N LEU A 322 7.49 -5.21 16.28
CA LEU A 322 7.61 -6.55 15.67
C LEU A 322 6.29 -7.33 15.66
N LEU A 323 5.50 -7.26 16.73
CA LEU A 323 4.21 -7.93 16.83
C LEU A 323 3.28 -7.57 15.66
N TYR A 324 3.25 -6.30 15.25
CA TYR A 324 2.38 -5.87 14.15
C TYR A 324 2.91 -6.28 12.79
N GLY A 325 4.23 -6.32 12.62
CA GLY A 325 4.84 -6.96 11.45
C GLY A 325 4.41 -8.41 11.30
N LEU A 326 4.41 -9.17 12.40
CA LEU A 326 3.95 -10.56 12.42
C LEU A 326 2.44 -10.69 12.11
N LEU A 327 1.61 -9.79 12.63
CA LEU A 327 0.17 -9.78 12.29
C LEU A 327 -0.06 -9.52 10.79
N VAL A 328 0.70 -8.59 10.18
CA VAL A 328 0.64 -8.37 8.72
C VAL A 328 1.11 -9.61 7.97
N ILE A 329 2.21 -10.25 8.39
CA ILE A 329 2.69 -11.52 7.80
C ILE A 329 1.60 -12.60 7.81
N LEU A 330 0.92 -12.77 8.95
CA LEU A 330 -0.18 -13.74 9.07
C LEU A 330 -1.41 -13.37 8.23
N GLY A 331 -1.67 -12.08 8.05
CA GLY A 331 -2.78 -11.59 7.23
C GLY A 331 -2.57 -11.73 5.72
N ILE A 332 -1.34 -11.57 5.24
CA ILE A 332 -1.00 -11.64 3.80
C ILE A 332 -1.59 -12.86 3.08
N PRO A 333 -1.39 -14.12 3.55
CA PRO A 333 -1.91 -15.30 2.86
C PRO A 333 -3.44 -15.44 2.95
N LEU A 334 -4.09 -14.78 3.91
CA LEU A 334 -5.53 -14.91 4.14
C LEU A 334 -6.36 -13.91 3.35
N ILE A 335 -5.89 -12.67 3.27
CA ILE A 335 -6.68 -11.53 2.75
C ILE A 335 -5.91 -10.69 1.74
N GLY A 336 -4.65 -11.04 1.47
CA GLY A 336 -3.76 -10.28 0.62
C GLY A 336 -3.00 -9.17 1.38
N PRO A 337 -1.84 -8.76 0.85
CA PRO A 337 -0.95 -7.79 1.52
C PRO A 337 -1.56 -6.41 1.69
N SER A 338 -2.27 -5.92 0.66
CA SER A 338 -2.91 -4.61 0.65
C SER A 338 -4.05 -4.52 1.67
N ALA A 339 -4.82 -5.58 1.84
CA ALA A 339 -5.86 -5.63 2.86
C ALA A 339 -5.24 -5.75 4.27
N ALA A 340 -4.25 -6.63 4.45
CA ALA A 340 -3.57 -6.82 5.72
C ALA A 340 -2.96 -5.51 6.25
N VAL A 341 -2.28 -4.75 5.38
CA VAL A 341 -1.71 -3.45 5.76
C VAL A 341 -2.79 -2.39 6.03
N SER A 342 -3.92 -2.45 5.34
CA SER A 342 -5.07 -1.57 5.59
C SER A 342 -5.71 -1.84 6.95
N PHE A 343 -5.90 -3.10 7.34
CA PHE A 343 -6.40 -3.44 8.68
C PHE A 343 -5.39 -3.11 9.78
N TYR A 344 -4.10 -3.25 9.52
CA TYR A 344 -3.07 -2.75 10.41
C TYR A 344 -3.19 -1.22 10.57
N ALA A 345 -3.33 -0.47 9.47
CA ALA A 345 -3.49 0.98 9.51
C ALA A 345 -4.75 1.39 10.29
N TYR A 346 -5.88 0.69 10.09
CA TYR A 346 -7.11 0.82 10.87
C TYR A 346 -6.83 0.68 12.37
N TYR A 347 -6.22 -0.43 12.79
CA TYR A 347 -5.93 -0.70 14.21
C TYR A 347 -4.95 0.33 14.80
N ARG A 348 -3.95 0.75 14.02
CA ARG A 348 -2.91 1.69 14.45
C ARG A 348 -3.47 3.06 14.84
N GLU A 349 -4.54 3.54 14.20
CA GLU A 349 -5.09 4.87 14.47
C GLU A 349 -5.57 5.04 15.92
N ASP A 350 -6.00 3.96 16.58
CA ASP A 350 -6.36 4.02 17.99
C ASP A 350 -5.17 4.48 18.86
N ARG A 351 -3.98 3.93 18.59
CA ARG A 351 -2.76 4.28 19.33
C ARG A 351 -2.26 5.68 19.01
N VAL A 352 -2.33 6.10 17.75
CA VAL A 352 -1.82 7.41 17.31
C VAL A 352 -2.66 8.53 17.93
N GLN A 353 -3.98 8.37 17.98
CA GLN A 353 -4.86 9.45 18.42
C GLN A 353 -5.16 9.47 19.93
N ASN A 354 -5.10 8.32 20.61
CA ASN A 354 -5.24 8.29 22.08
C ASN A 354 -4.10 9.04 22.80
N LEU A 355 -2.94 9.20 22.14
CA LEU A 355 -1.82 10.03 22.62
C LEU A 355 -2.10 11.55 22.56
N THR A 356 -3.10 11.96 21.78
CA THR A 356 -3.46 13.37 21.57
C THR A 356 -4.65 13.78 22.45
N SER A 357 -5.52 12.82 22.83
CA SER A 357 -6.69 13.08 23.68
C SER A 357 -6.37 13.12 25.18
N THR A 358 -5.23 12.56 25.62
CA THR A 358 -4.78 12.64 27.01
C THR A 358 -4.28 14.05 27.34
N ASN A 359 -5.09 14.74 28.16
CA ASN A 359 -5.04 16.16 28.47
C ASN A 359 -3.78 16.55 29.30
N PRO A 360 -2.94 17.52 28.87
CA PRO A 360 -1.84 18.03 29.69
C PRO A 360 -2.31 18.77 30.97
N ALA A 361 -3.59 19.15 31.05
CA ALA A 361 -4.16 19.71 32.29
C ALA A 361 -4.26 18.68 33.43
N PHE A 362 -4.27 17.37 33.13
CA PHE A 362 -4.19 16.33 34.14
C PHE A 362 -2.75 16.12 34.64
N GLU A 363 -1.77 16.35 33.77
CA GLU A 363 -0.34 16.30 34.12
C GLU A 363 0.06 17.51 34.97
N LYS A 364 -0.52 18.69 34.70
CA LYS A 364 -0.33 19.90 35.53
C LYS A 364 -1.04 19.85 36.89
N ALA A 365 -1.98 18.93 37.08
CA ALA A 365 -2.60 18.66 38.38
C ALA A 365 -1.78 17.69 39.25
N PHE A 366 -0.74 17.06 38.67
CA PHE A 366 0.14 16.11 39.36
C PHE A 366 1.61 16.52 39.44
N THR A 367 1.99 17.71 38.93
CA THR A 367 3.27 18.31 39.29
C THR A 367 3.22 18.72 40.76
N PRO A 368 4.02 18.10 41.66
CA PRO A 368 4.00 18.40 43.09
C PRO A 368 4.71 19.74 43.32
N GLY A 369 3.96 20.83 43.29
CA GLY A 369 4.39 22.14 43.74
C GLY A 369 3.50 22.60 44.88
N ASP A 370 4.08 22.68 46.08
CA ASP A 370 3.59 23.36 47.28
C ASP A 370 2.43 22.76 48.08
N SER A 371 2.54 21.49 48.48
CA SER A 371 1.97 21.07 49.76
C SER A 371 3.09 20.74 50.75
N SER A 372 3.26 21.59 51.75
CA SER A 372 4.08 21.41 52.95
C SER A 372 4.06 19.96 53.47
N PRO A 373 5.17 19.44 54.02
CA PRO A 373 5.24 18.08 54.53
C PRO A 373 4.20 17.89 55.64
N ARG A 374 3.13 17.14 55.35
CA ARG A 374 2.28 16.56 56.38
C ARG A 374 2.93 15.24 56.77
N ASP A 375 3.34 15.15 58.03
CA ASP A 375 3.74 13.92 58.70
C ASP A 375 2.68 12.84 58.48
N PHE A 376 3.00 11.85 57.66
CA PHE A 376 2.27 10.60 57.62
C PHE A 376 3.07 9.58 58.43
N SER A 377 2.60 9.35 59.65
CA SER A 377 2.95 8.17 60.45
C SER A 377 2.64 6.89 59.66
N PRO A 378 3.47 5.83 59.78
CA PRO A 378 3.30 4.62 58.99
C PRO A 378 2.00 3.93 59.40
N ARG A 379 1.13 3.67 58.42
CA ARG A 379 -0.06 2.86 58.63
C ARG A 379 0.27 1.44 58.21
N ASP A 380 0.27 0.52 59.18
CA ASP A 380 0.52 -0.90 58.98
C ASP A 380 -0.39 -1.48 57.89
N SER A 381 0.20 -1.83 56.76
CA SER A 381 -0.45 -2.58 55.69
C SER A 381 -0.20 -4.06 55.90
N SER A 382 -1.22 -4.76 56.39
CA SER A 382 -1.27 -6.22 56.41
C SER A 382 -1.33 -6.77 54.99
N PRO A 383 -0.68 -7.91 54.68
CA PRO A 383 -0.67 -8.48 53.35
C PRO A 383 -2.06 -9.04 53.00
N VAL A 384 -2.62 -8.59 51.88
CA VAL A 384 -3.82 -9.19 51.27
C VAL A 384 -3.40 -10.51 50.65
N ALA A 385 -3.91 -11.61 51.21
CA ALA A 385 -3.78 -12.94 50.62
C ALA A 385 -4.59 -13.01 49.32
N LEU A 386 -3.93 -13.40 48.22
CA LEU A 386 -4.58 -13.70 46.96
C LEU A 386 -4.90 -15.20 46.96
N ASP A 387 -6.17 -15.56 46.91
CA ASP A 387 -6.60 -16.94 46.73
C ASP A 387 -6.28 -17.43 45.30
N PRO A 388 -5.85 -18.69 45.14
CA PRO A 388 -5.51 -19.24 43.84
C PRO A 388 -6.76 -19.43 42.97
N ILE A 389 -6.66 -19.01 41.72
CA ILE A 389 -7.68 -19.23 40.70
C ILE A 389 -7.66 -20.71 40.31
N ASP A 390 -8.77 -21.40 40.55
CA ASP A 390 -8.97 -22.80 40.20
C ASP A 390 -9.28 -22.92 38.70
N LEU A 391 -8.41 -23.59 37.95
CA LEU A 391 -8.59 -23.88 36.53
C LEU A 391 -9.03 -25.34 36.40
N SER A 392 -10.34 -25.55 36.24
CA SER A 392 -10.89 -26.86 35.93
C SER A 392 -10.47 -27.29 34.50
N PRO A 393 -10.06 -28.55 34.28
CA PRO A 393 -9.63 -29.04 32.98
C PRO A 393 -10.80 -29.09 31.99
N ILE A 394 -10.53 -28.64 30.76
CA ILE A 394 -11.44 -28.75 29.62
C ILE A 394 -11.43 -30.20 29.14
N ASP A 395 -12.59 -30.85 29.21
CA ASP A 395 -12.77 -32.23 28.78
C ASP A 395 -12.89 -32.28 27.25
N LEU A 396 -11.92 -32.92 26.59
CA LEU A 396 -11.92 -33.16 25.14
C LEU A 396 -12.44 -34.57 24.88
N SER A 397 -13.68 -34.68 24.42
CA SER A 397 -14.22 -35.96 23.94
C SER A 397 -13.60 -36.35 22.59
N PRO A 398 -13.29 -37.64 22.38
CA PRO A 398 -12.71 -38.12 21.14
C PRO A 398 -13.73 -38.05 20.00
N ILE A 399 -13.29 -37.50 18.87
CA ILE A 399 -14.03 -37.50 17.60
C ILE A 399 -13.90 -38.90 17.00
N ASP A 400 -15.03 -39.59 16.87
CA ASP A 400 -15.10 -40.92 16.24
C ASP A 400 -15.02 -40.76 14.71
N LEU A 401 -13.95 -41.30 14.11
CA LEU A 401 -13.76 -41.34 12.66
C LEU A 401 -14.21 -42.70 12.14
N SER A 402 -15.37 -42.74 11.48
CA SER A 402 -15.85 -43.90 10.74
C SER A 402 -15.05 -44.04 9.43
N PRO A 403 -14.58 -45.24 9.05
CA PRO A 403 -13.92 -45.44 7.77
C PRO A 403 -14.94 -45.39 6.62
N ALA A 404 -14.65 -44.59 5.61
CA ALA A 404 -15.40 -44.58 4.35
C ALA A 404 -14.95 -45.77 3.49
N ASP A 405 -15.89 -46.65 3.17
CA ASP A 405 -15.71 -47.75 2.22
C ASP A 405 -15.37 -47.20 0.83
N ILE A 406 -14.24 -47.64 0.28
CA ILE A 406 -13.86 -47.46 -1.11
C ILE A 406 -14.16 -48.78 -1.82
N SER A 407 -15.28 -48.84 -2.55
CA SER A 407 -15.56 -49.94 -3.48
C SER A 407 -14.86 -49.70 -4.82
N SER A 408 -14.26 -50.78 -5.31
CA SER A 408 -13.54 -50.98 -6.58
C SER A 408 -14.35 -50.73 -7.84
#